data_AF-A0A1X0XIK6-F1
#
_entry.id   AF-A0A1X0XIK6-F1
#
_cell.length_a   1.000
_cell.length_b   1.000
_cell.length_c   1.000
_cell.angle_alpha   90.00
_cell.angle_beta   90.00
_cell.angle_gamma   90.00
#
_symmetry.space_group_name_H-M   'P 1'
#
loop_
_entity.id
_entity.type
_entity.pdbx_description
1 polymer ?
#
loop_
_entity_poly.entity_id
_entity_poly.type
_entity_poly.pdbx_seq_one_letter_code
_entity_poly.pdbx_strand_id
1 'polypeptide(L)'
;MLVNLGNAWSELGEPAKARELYERALGINERKFGPEHLQVARTLTNLGNAWRGLGEPAEALKLYERALPIYKREFGPDHPDVAATLNNLGGAWNELREPAKARELYESALRITAAKFGPGHPQVAIITTNLGNAWRALGEPAEAFKLYERALHIFHTHFPNGHPAIATLARNIRAVAPDVIVLDNGLIGRTEGPGNSGS
;
A
#
# COMPACT_ATOMS: atom_id res chain seq x y z
N MET A 1 25.28 1.98 -5.90
CA MET A 1 25.16 2.64 -7.23
C MET A 1 24.00 2.04 -8.03
N LEU A 2 23.99 0.73 -8.31
CA LEU A 2 22.90 0.11 -9.10
C LEU A 2 21.50 0.22 -8.46
N VAL A 3 21.37 -0.01 -7.15
CA VAL A 3 20.08 0.15 -6.45
C VAL A 3 19.57 1.59 -6.58
N ASN A 4 20.43 2.59 -6.36
CA ASN A 4 20.03 3.99 -6.48
C ASN A 4 19.62 4.37 -7.91
N LEU A 5 20.31 3.84 -8.92
CA LEU A 5 19.90 4.03 -10.32
C LEU A 5 18.58 3.33 -10.63
N GLY A 6 18.37 2.13 -10.07
CA GLY A 6 17.08 1.43 -10.15
C GLY A 6 15.96 2.23 -9.52
N ASN A 7 16.20 2.87 -8.37
CA ASN A 7 15.23 3.75 -7.72
C ASN A 7 14.86 4.92 -8.64
N ALA A 8 15.84 5.58 -9.25
CA ALA A 8 15.60 6.68 -10.18
C ALA A 8 14.73 6.26 -11.37
N TRP A 9 14.98 5.09 -11.97
CA TRP A 9 14.12 4.58 -13.04
C TRP A 9 12.72 4.20 -12.54
N SER A 10 12.60 3.67 -11.34
CA SER A 10 11.30 3.39 -10.72
C SER A 10 10.49 4.67 -10.51
N GLU A 11 11.13 5.76 -10.09
CA GLU A 11 10.50 7.07 -9.91
C GLU A 11 10.08 7.70 -11.25
N LEU A 12 10.81 7.42 -12.33
CA LEU A 12 10.45 7.83 -13.69
C LEU A 12 9.34 6.95 -14.31
N GLY A 13 8.80 5.96 -13.59
CA GLY A 13 7.75 5.08 -14.10
C GLY A 13 8.26 4.04 -15.10
N GLU A 14 9.53 3.65 -14.99
CA GLU A 14 10.21 2.72 -15.91
C GLU A 14 10.56 1.40 -15.20
N PRO A 15 9.55 0.58 -14.81
CA PRO A 15 9.75 -0.59 -13.97
C PRO A 15 10.59 -1.68 -14.64
N ALA A 16 10.59 -1.77 -15.97
CA ALA A 16 11.44 -2.71 -16.71
C ALA A 16 12.95 -2.42 -16.51
N LYS A 17 13.35 -1.14 -16.64
CA LYS A 17 14.73 -0.69 -16.43
C LYS A 17 15.14 -0.83 -14.96
N ALA A 18 14.23 -0.49 -14.05
CA ALA A 18 14.45 -0.64 -12.61
C ALA A 18 14.70 -2.11 -12.24
N ARG A 19 13.86 -3.03 -12.74
CA ARG A 19 13.97 -4.48 -12.54
C ARG A 19 15.35 -5.01 -12.94
N GLU A 20 15.81 -4.71 -14.15
CA GLU A 20 17.12 -5.19 -14.64
C GLU A 20 18.29 -4.72 -13.75
N LEU A 21 18.22 -3.49 -13.26
CA LEU A 21 19.23 -2.94 -12.35
C LEU A 21 19.19 -3.61 -10.97
N TYR A 22 17.99 -3.87 -10.45
CA TYR A 22 17.83 -4.56 -9.17
C TYR A 22 18.22 -6.03 -9.24
N GLU A 23 17.94 -6.76 -10.33
CA GLU A 23 18.40 -8.15 -10.54
C GLU A 23 19.94 -8.22 -10.51
N ARG A 24 20.61 -7.31 -11.23
CA ARG A 24 22.07 -7.21 -11.21
C ARG A 24 22.59 -6.83 -9.83
N ALA A 25 21.94 -5.90 -9.15
CA ALA A 25 22.31 -5.50 -7.80
C ALA A 25 22.13 -6.64 -6.79
N LEU A 26 21.09 -7.47 -6.96
CA LEU A 26 20.79 -8.60 -6.09
C LEU A 26 21.94 -9.61 -6.13
N GLY A 27 22.35 -10.06 -7.32
CA GLY A 27 23.46 -11.00 -7.47
C GLY A 27 24.82 -10.45 -6.99
N ILE A 28 25.03 -9.13 -7.03
CA ILE A 28 26.22 -8.50 -6.44
C ILE A 28 26.14 -8.50 -4.91
N ASN A 29 25.00 -8.10 -4.35
CA ASN A 29 24.81 -8.00 -2.91
C ASN A 29 24.84 -9.37 -2.23
N GLU A 30 24.24 -10.39 -2.84
CA GLU A 30 24.30 -11.77 -2.34
C GLU A 30 25.74 -12.29 -2.28
N ARG A 31 26.53 -12.08 -3.34
CA ARG A 31 27.95 -12.48 -3.36
C ARG A 31 28.80 -11.72 -2.35
N LYS A 32 28.50 -10.43 -2.16
CA LYS A 32 29.30 -9.56 -1.29
C LYS A 32 28.99 -9.72 0.19
N PHE A 33 27.70 -9.88 0.54
CA PHE A 33 27.24 -9.82 1.92
C PHE A 33 26.59 -11.12 2.42
N GLY A 34 26.28 -12.04 1.52
CA GLY A 34 25.49 -13.24 1.81
C GLY A 34 23.99 -13.03 1.58
N PRO A 35 23.23 -14.10 1.29
CA PRO A 35 21.82 -14.04 0.89
C PRO A 35 20.88 -13.54 1.98
N GLU A 36 21.32 -13.59 3.23
CA GLU A 36 20.55 -13.19 4.40
C GLU A 36 20.79 -11.75 4.81
N HIS A 37 21.69 -11.01 4.16
CA HIS A 37 22.06 -9.67 4.63
C HIS A 37 20.97 -8.62 4.37
N LEU A 38 20.88 -7.59 5.23
CA LEU A 38 19.90 -6.50 5.10
C LEU A 38 19.91 -5.81 3.73
N GLN A 39 21.08 -5.64 3.12
CA GLN A 39 21.20 -5.03 1.78
C GLN A 39 20.60 -5.91 0.68
N VAL A 40 20.56 -7.24 0.89
CA VAL A 40 19.85 -8.17 0.01
C VAL A 40 18.34 -7.99 0.20
N ALA A 41 17.84 -7.93 1.43
CA ALA A 41 16.41 -7.68 1.70
C ALA A 41 15.90 -6.38 1.06
N ARG A 42 16.67 -5.28 1.15
CA ARG A 42 16.35 -4.01 0.48
C ARG A 42 16.27 -4.15 -1.03
N THR A 43 17.19 -4.89 -1.62
CA THR A 43 17.20 -5.11 -3.07
C THR A 43 16.03 -6.01 -3.50
N LEU A 44 15.72 -7.05 -2.72
CA LEU A 44 14.58 -7.93 -2.95
C LEU A 44 13.26 -7.16 -2.91
N THR A 45 13.03 -6.30 -1.92
CA THR A 45 11.82 -5.46 -1.86
C THR A 45 11.71 -4.54 -3.07
N ASN A 46 12.80 -3.89 -3.47
CA ASN A 46 12.77 -3.00 -4.64
C ASN A 46 12.54 -3.75 -5.95
N LEU A 47 13.14 -4.93 -6.10
CA LEU A 47 12.90 -5.80 -7.25
C LEU A 47 11.44 -6.28 -7.27
N GLY A 48 10.87 -6.64 -6.12
CA GLY A 48 9.47 -7.00 -6.00
C GLY A 48 8.54 -5.86 -6.42
N ASN A 49 8.86 -4.61 -6.05
CA ASN A 49 8.09 -3.44 -6.47
C ASN A 49 8.13 -3.28 -7.98
N ALA A 50 9.30 -3.47 -8.60
CA ALA A 50 9.46 -3.40 -10.05
C ALA A 50 8.62 -4.49 -10.77
N TRP A 51 8.61 -5.72 -10.26
CA TRP A 51 7.76 -6.79 -10.81
C TRP A 51 6.27 -6.49 -10.69
N ARG A 52 5.79 -5.98 -9.54
CA ARG A 52 4.39 -5.51 -9.44
C ARG A 52 4.07 -4.41 -10.43
N GLY A 53 5.00 -3.46 -10.62
CA GLY A 53 4.86 -2.39 -11.62
C GLY A 53 4.76 -2.90 -13.07
N LEU A 54 5.27 -4.11 -13.34
CA LEU A 54 5.15 -4.79 -14.63
C LEU A 54 3.88 -5.66 -14.74
N GLY A 55 3.04 -5.72 -13.70
CA GLY A 55 1.86 -6.57 -13.68
C GLY A 55 2.14 -8.03 -13.33
N GLU A 56 3.29 -8.32 -12.71
CA GLU A 56 3.72 -9.67 -12.35
C GLU A 56 3.76 -9.87 -10.81
N PRO A 57 2.58 -9.87 -10.14
CA PRO A 57 2.52 -9.94 -8.67
C PRO A 57 3.03 -11.27 -8.10
N ALA A 58 2.96 -12.37 -8.87
CA ALA A 58 3.46 -13.67 -8.43
C ALA A 58 4.99 -13.68 -8.26
N GLU A 59 5.74 -13.01 -9.13
CA GLU A 59 7.19 -12.87 -8.98
C GLU A 59 7.54 -11.94 -7.81
N ALA A 60 6.74 -10.89 -7.60
CA ALA A 60 6.93 -10.01 -6.47
C ALA A 60 6.70 -10.71 -5.11
N LEU A 61 5.71 -11.59 -4.99
CA LEU A 61 5.46 -12.37 -3.77
C LEU A 61 6.71 -13.12 -3.32
N LYS A 62 7.33 -13.89 -4.23
CA LYS A 62 8.54 -14.69 -3.92
C LYS A 62 9.64 -13.82 -3.33
N LEU A 63 9.81 -12.61 -3.85
CA LEU A 63 10.85 -11.67 -3.42
C LEU A 63 10.54 -11.05 -2.06
N TYR A 64 9.30 -10.64 -1.82
CA TYR A 64 8.91 -10.09 -0.52
C TYR A 64 8.90 -11.16 0.59
N GLU A 65 8.44 -12.38 0.28
CA GLU A 65 8.47 -13.51 1.21
C GLU A 65 9.89 -13.84 1.64
N ARG A 66 10.86 -13.67 0.74
CA ARG A 66 12.28 -13.83 1.05
C ARG A 66 12.86 -12.65 1.84
N ALA A 67 12.43 -11.41 1.57
CA ALA A 67 12.91 -10.22 2.28
C ALA A 67 12.38 -10.13 3.73
N LEU A 68 11.13 -10.55 3.96
CA LEU A 68 10.43 -10.42 5.24
C LEU A 68 11.16 -11.05 6.44
N PRO A 69 11.63 -12.32 6.40
CA PRO A 69 12.34 -12.92 7.53
C PRO A 69 13.67 -12.21 7.83
N ILE A 70 14.34 -11.67 6.81
CA ILE A 70 15.57 -10.90 7.01
C ILE A 70 15.27 -9.63 7.80
N TYR A 71 14.28 -8.82 7.38
CA TYR A 71 13.92 -7.62 8.14
C TYR A 71 13.46 -7.92 9.58
N LYS A 72 12.69 -9.00 9.78
CA LYS A 72 12.27 -9.43 11.11
C LYS A 72 13.45 -9.78 12.00
N ARG A 73 14.48 -10.46 11.47
CA ARG A 73 15.68 -10.81 12.22
C ARG A 73 16.51 -9.57 12.56
N GLU A 74 16.72 -8.69 11.60
CA GLU A 74 17.61 -7.53 11.76
C GLU A 74 17.01 -6.43 12.65
N PHE A 75 15.69 -6.24 12.60
CA PHE A 75 15.04 -5.10 13.28
C PHE A 75 13.94 -5.47 14.27
N GLY A 76 13.54 -6.74 14.31
CA GLY A 76 12.37 -7.19 15.06
C GLY A 76 11.05 -7.09 14.27
N PRO A 77 10.00 -7.79 14.74
CA PRO A 77 8.75 -7.96 14.00
C PRO A 77 7.89 -6.69 13.88
N ASP A 78 8.10 -5.70 14.74
CA ASP A 78 7.32 -4.44 14.76
C ASP A 78 8.09 -3.26 14.14
N HIS A 79 9.10 -3.53 13.30
CA HIS A 79 9.83 -2.48 12.60
C HIS A 79 9.07 -1.96 11.36
N PRO A 80 9.16 -0.66 11.00
CA PRO A 80 8.54 -0.11 9.80
C PRO A 80 8.87 -0.82 8.49
N ASP A 81 10.10 -1.32 8.31
CA ASP A 81 10.46 -2.08 7.11
C ASP A 81 9.73 -3.43 7.02
N VAL A 82 9.40 -4.04 8.17
CA VAL A 82 8.53 -5.22 8.23
C VAL A 82 7.11 -4.84 7.81
N ALA A 83 6.58 -3.72 8.34
CA ALA A 83 5.25 -3.22 7.96
C ALA A 83 5.15 -2.89 6.48
N ALA A 84 6.16 -2.22 5.91
CA ALA A 84 6.22 -1.90 4.48
C ALA A 84 6.24 -3.18 3.62
N THR A 85 7.03 -4.18 4.02
CA THR A 85 7.08 -5.46 3.31
C THR A 85 5.75 -6.22 3.39
N LEU A 86 5.08 -6.21 4.56
CA LEU A 86 3.74 -6.79 4.73
C LEU A 86 2.69 -6.08 3.86
N ASN A 87 2.71 -4.75 3.80
CA ASN A 87 1.83 -3.99 2.91
C ASN A 87 2.08 -4.35 1.43
N ASN A 88 3.34 -4.54 1.02
CA ASN A 88 3.67 -4.93 -0.34
C ASN A 88 3.22 -6.36 -0.68
N LEU A 89 3.35 -7.30 0.25
CA LEU A 89 2.76 -8.64 0.15
C LEU A 89 1.24 -8.57 0.00
N GLY A 90 0.58 -7.76 0.83
CA GLY A 90 -0.87 -7.55 0.74
C GLY A 90 -1.29 -6.99 -0.62
N GLY A 91 -0.49 -6.07 -1.17
CA GLY A 91 -0.65 -5.55 -2.52
C GLY A 91 -0.63 -6.63 -3.59
N ALA A 92 0.40 -7.48 -3.56
CA ALA A 92 0.55 -8.57 -4.53
C ALA A 92 -0.59 -9.60 -4.42
N TRP A 93 -1.00 -9.98 -3.21
CA TRP A 93 -2.14 -10.89 -3.02
C TRP A 93 -3.47 -10.30 -3.52
N ASN A 94 -3.69 -9.00 -3.32
CA ASN A 94 -4.88 -8.34 -3.83
C ASN A 94 -4.91 -8.29 -5.37
N GLU A 95 -3.76 -8.06 -6.01
CA GLU A 95 -3.60 -8.14 -7.47
C GLU A 95 -3.85 -9.56 -8.01
N LEU A 96 -3.49 -10.58 -7.23
CA LEU A 96 -3.80 -11.99 -7.51
C LEU A 96 -5.24 -12.40 -7.18
N ARG A 97 -6.12 -11.45 -6.83
CA ARG A 97 -7.53 -11.70 -6.46
C ARG A 97 -7.70 -12.58 -5.21
N GLU A 98 -6.77 -12.47 -4.27
CA GLU A 98 -6.80 -13.16 -2.97
C GLU A 98 -6.98 -12.14 -1.82
N PRO A 99 -8.13 -11.44 -1.74
CA PRO A 99 -8.30 -10.31 -0.84
C PRO A 99 -8.31 -10.70 0.65
N ALA A 100 -8.65 -11.95 0.98
CA ALA A 100 -8.58 -12.46 2.35
C ALA A 100 -7.14 -12.47 2.89
N LYS A 101 -6.19 -12.98 2.10
CA LYS A 101 -4.76 -12.96 2.44
C LYS A 101 -4.23 -11.53 2.50
N ALA A 102 -4.64 -10.69 1.55
CA ALA A 102 -4.25 -9.29 1.52
C ALA A 102 -4.69 -8.55 2.81
N ARG A 103 -5.93 -8.77 3.24
CA ARG A 103 -6.50 -8.16 4.45
C ARG A 103 -5.65 -8.44 5.69
N GLU A 104 -5.32 -9.70 5.96
CA GLU A 104 -4.54 -10.09 7.15
C GLU A 104 -3.15 -9.42 7.19
N LEU A 105 -2.52 -9.29 6.01
CA LEU A 105 -1.23 -8.64 5.86
C LEU A 105 -1.34 -7.12 6.07
N TYR A 106 -2.38 -6.48 5.52
CA TYR A 106 -2.64 -5.06 5.73
C TYR A 106 -2.99 -4.74 7.18
N GLU A 107 -3.78 -5.56 7.87
CA GLU A 107 -4.08 -5.40 9.30
C GLU A 107 -2.80 -5.44 10.14
N SER A 108 -1.92 -6.40 9.83
CA SER A 108 -0.61 -6.51 10.48
C SER A 108 0.27 -5.28 10.21
N ALA A 109 0.36 -4.85 8.95
CA ALA A 109 1.12 -3.66 8.56
C ALA A 109 0.56 -2.38 9.21
N LEU A 110 -0.76 -2.27 9.30
CA LEU A 110 -1.47 -1.13 9.88
C LEU A 110 -1.18 -1.02 11.38
N ARG A 111 -1.26 -2.13 12.11
CA ARG A 111 -0.94 -2.20 13.55
C ARG A 111 0.47 -1.67 13.80
N ILE A 112 1.46 -2.17 13.06
CA ILE A 112 2.87 -1.78 13.24
C ILE A 112 3.08 -0.31 12.89
N THR A 113 2.55 0.13 11.74
CA THR A 113 2.73 1.49 11.25
C THR A 113 2.07 2.51 12.17
N ALA A 114 0.86 2.22 12.66
CA ALA A 114 0.14 3.09 13.59
C ALA A 114 0.84 3.17 14.94
N ALA A 115 1.39 2.05 15.44
CA ALA A 115 2.17 2.04 16.68
C ALA A 115 3.45 2.87 16.57
N LYS A 116 4.12 2.84 15.41
CA LYS A 116 5.39 3.57 15.21
C LYS A 116 5.21 5.07 14.98
N PHE A 117 4.28 5.45 14.10
CA PHE A 117 4.17 6.83 13.59
C PHE A 117 2.95 7.59 14.14
N GLY A 118 2.07 6.89 14.86
CA GLY A 118 0.80 7.43 15.33
C GLY A 118 -0.34 7.26 14.31
N PRO A 119 -1.60 7.26 14.79
CA PRO A 119 -2.77 6.92 13.98
C PRO A 119 -3.09 7.96 12.89
N GLY A 120 -2.55 9.17 12.99
CA GLY A 120 -2.74 10.25 12.02
C GLY A 120 -1.68 10.31 10.92
N HIS A 121 -0.70 9.40 10.87
CA HIS A 121 0.39 9.52 9.89
C HIS A 121 -0.08 9.15 8.46
N PRO A 122 0.40 9.82 7.39
CA PRO A 122 0.00 9.50 6.01
C PRO A 122 0.21 8.03 5.60
N GLN A 123 1.24 7.36 6.12
CA GLN A 123 1.44 5.92 5.88
C GLN A 123 0.32 5.05 6.46
N VAL A 124 -0.27 5.47 7.59
CA VAL A 124 -1.46 4.80 8.14
C VAL A 124 -2.63 4.93 7.17
N ALA A 125 -2.83 6.09 6.56
CA ALA A 125 -3.89 6.30 5.56
C ALA A 125 -3.68 5.47 4.28
N ILE A 126 -2.44 5.32 3.81
CA ILE A 126 -2.12 4.45 2.67
C ILE A 126 -2.54 3.00 2.96
N ILE A 127 -2.08 2.44 4.09
CA ILE A 127 -2.40 1.04 4.45
C ILE A 127 -3.91 0.89 4.73
N THR A 128 -4.53 1.87 5.38
CA THR A 128 -5.99 1.88 5.63
C THR A 128 -6.78 1.88 4.32
N THR A 129 -6.34 2.63 3.32
CA THR A 129 -6.94 2.62 1.97
C THR A 129 -6.83 1.25 1.33
N ASN A 130 -5.65 0.62 1.41
CA ASN A 130 -5.41 -0.71 0.87
C ASN A 130 -6.25 -1.79 1.57
N LEU A 131 -6.39 -1.70 2.89
CA LEU A 131 -7.28 -2.55 3.67
C LEU A 131 -8.74 -2.36 3.25
N GLY A 132 -9.18 -1.11 3.01
CA GLY A 132 -10.52 -0.82 2.49
C GLY A 132 -10.76 -1.45 1.11
N ASN A 133 -9.75 -1.44 0.24
CA ASN A 133 -9.82 -2.13 -1.05
C ASN A 133 -9.98 -3.66 -0.89
N ALA A 134 -9.30 -4.26 0.08
CA ALA A 134 -9.44 -5.69 0.37
C ALA A 134 -10.85 -6.03 0.88
N TRP A 135 -11.41 -5.25 1.81
CA TRP A 135 -12.79 -5.43 2.28
C TRP A 135 -13.82 -5.25 1.17
N ARG A 136 -13.65 -4.25 0.31
CA ARG A 136 -14.50 -4.08 -0.87
C ARG A 136 -14.45 -5.31 -1.79
N ALA A 137 -13.26 -5.87 -2.03
CA ALA A 137 -13.09 -7.06 -2.85
C ALA A 137 -13.66 -8.33 -2.18
N LEU A 138 -13.78 -8.35 -0.85
CA LEU A 138 -14.48 -9.39 -0.09
C LEU A 138 -16.01 -9.25 -0.11
N GLY A 139 -16.55 -8.19 -0.72
CA GLY A 139 -18.00 -7.95 -0.76
C GLY A 139 -18.53 -7.23 0.47
N GLU A 140 -17.67 -6.56 1.25
CA GLU A 140 -18.03 -5.87 2.49
C GLU A 140 -17.90 -4.34 2.33
N PRO A 141 -18.83 -3.68 1.59
CA PRO A 141 -18.73 -2.26 1.27
C PRO A 141 -18.84 -1.35 2.51
N ALA A 142 -19.55 -1.78 3.56
CA ALA A 142 -19.68 -1.00 4.79
C ALA A 142 -18.34 -0.90 5.55
N GLU A 143 -17.57 -1.98 5.63
CA GLU A 143 -16.23 -1.97 6.23
C GLU A 143 -15.23 -1.19 5.37
N ALA A 144 -15.31 -1.35 4.05
CA ALA A 144 -14.51 -0.55 3.13
C ALA A 144 -14.77 0.95 3.30
N PHE A 145 -16.03 1.36 3.42
CA PHE A 145 -16.42 2.76 3.62
C PHE A 145 -15.80 3.35 4.89
N LYS A 146 -15.93 2.68 6.04
CA LYS A 146 -15.33 3.13 7.31
C LYS A 146 -13.83 3.38 7.19
N LEU A 147 -13.14 2.49 6.48
CA LEU A 147 -11.69 2.60 6.27
C LEU A 147 -11.34 3.74 5.31
N TYR A 148 -12.10 3.91 4.23
CA TYR A 148 -11.88 5.03 3.31
C TYR A 148 -12.15 6.38 3.98
N GLU A 149 -13.22 6.50 4.77
CA GLU A 149 -13.52 7.70 5.56
C GLU A 149 -12.38 8.04 6.51
N ARG A 150 -11.87 7.05 7.26
CA ARG A 150 -10.71 7.23 8.13
C ARG A 150 -9.47 7.68 7.37
N ALA A 151 -9.15 7.05 6.24
CA ALA A 151 -7.99 7.41 5.43
C ALA A 151 -8.12 8.82 4.83
N LEU A 152 -9.34 9.21 4.42
CA LEU A 152 -9.65 10.51 3.87
C LEU A 152 -9.40 11.61 4.91
N HIS A 153 -9.91 11.42 6.13
CA HIS A 153 -9.67 12.35 7.23
C HIS A 153 -8.17 12.58 7.46
N ILE A 154 -7.38 11.50 7.53
CA ILE A 154 -5.92 11.60 7.73
C ILE A 154 -5.24 12.36 6.58
N PHE A 155 -5.59 12.08 5.33
CA PHE A 155 -4.96 12.77 4.21
C PHE A 155 -5.33 14.25 4.13
N HIS A 156 -6.56 14.63 4.48
CA HIS A 156 -6.97 16.04 4.52
C HIS A 156 -6.19 16.86 5.56
N THR A 157 -5.71 16.25 6.65
CA THR A 157 -4.89 16.98 7.63
C THR A 157 -3.44 17.17 7.17
N HIS A 158 -2.99 16.47 6.11
CA HIS A 158 -1.59 16.47 5.66
C HIS A 158 -1.38 17.04 4.26
N PHE A 159 -2.40 16.98 3.41
CA PHE A 159 -2.31 17.37 2.01
C PHE A 159 -3.36 18.42 1.66
N PRO A 160 -3.04 19.35 0.75
CA PRO A 160 -4.02 20.30 0.27
C PRO A 160 -5.11 19.58 -0.53
N ASN A 161 -6.25 20.25 -0.64
CA ASN A 161 -7.35 19.81 -1.50
C ASN A 161 -6.86 19.64 -2.94
N GLY A 162 -7.36 18.61 -3.63
CA GLY A 162 -6.92 18.23 -4.97
C GLY A 162 -5.71 17.30 -5.01
N HIS A 163 -5.11 16.93 -3.87
CA HIS A 163 -4.06 15.90 -3.84
C HIS A 163 -4.60 14.56 -4.41
N PRO A 164 -3.84 13.86 -5.28
CA PRO A 164 -4.32 12.64 -5.95
C PRO A 164 -4.84 11.54 -5.00
N ALA A 165 -4.27 11.45 -3.79
CA ALA A 165 -4.74 10.51 -2.76
C ALA A 165 -6.19 10.80 -2.30
N ILE A 166 -6.54 12.08 -2.12
CA ILE A 166 -7.88 12.51 -1.73
C ILE A 166 -8.88 12.20 -2.86
N ALA A 167 -8.52 12.52 -4.11
CA ALA A 167 -9.35 12.21 -5.27
C ALA A 167 -9.58 10.69 -5.44
N THR A 168 -8.54 9.89 -5.21
CA THR A 168 -8.63 8.42 -5.26
C THR A 168 -9.61 7.89 -4.20
N LEU A 169 -9.54 8.40 -2.97
CA LEU A 169 -10.45 8.00 -1.89
C LEU A 169 -11.88 8.45 -2.15
N ALA A 170 -12.11 9.66 -2.65
CA ALA A 170 -13.45 10.12 -3.00
C ALA A 170 -14.11 9.21 -4.06
N ARG A 171 -13.34 8.75 -5.04
CA ARG A 171 -13.80 7.75 -6.02
C ARG A 171 -14.10 6.40 -5.36
N ASN A 172 -13.24 5.93 -4.47
CA ASN A 172 -13.44 4.67 -3.77
C ASN A 172 -14.68 4.71 -2.85
N ILE A 173 -14.90 5.81 -2.14
CA ILE A 173 -16.09 6.07 -1.32
C ILE A 173 -17.34 6.02 -2.18
N ARG A 174 -17.39 6.77 -3.29
CA ARG A 174 -18.53 6.75 -4.21
C ARG A 174 -18.84 5.36 -4.77
N ALA A 175 -17.81 4.53 -4.95
CA ALA A 175 -17.97 3.17 -5.44
C ALA A 175 -18.61 2.21 -4.42
N VAL A 176 -18.55 2.51 -3.12
CA VAL A 176 -19.15 1.69 -2.05
C VAL A 176 -20.36 2.35 -1.37
N ALA A 177 -20.52 3.66 -1.54
CA ALA A 177 -21.61 4.48 -1.02
C ALA A 177 -21.93 5.60 -2.05
N PRO A 178 -22.77 5.31 -3.07
CA PRO A 178 -23.00 6.24 -4.19
C PRO A 178 -23.83 7.48 -3.80
N ASP A 179 -24.57 7.41 -2.70
CA ASP A 179 -25.33 8.51 -2.09
C ASP A 179 -24.45 9.46 -1.27
N VAL A 180 -23.16 9.14 -1.13
CA VAL A 180 -22.20 9.93 -0.36
C VAL A 180 -21.41 10.88 -1.27
N ILE A 181 -21.29 12.13 -0.83
CA ILE A 181 -20.44 13.15 -1.43
C ILE A 181 -19.26 13.46 -0.51
N VAL A 182 -18.07 13.57 -1.10
CA VAL A 182 -16.88 14.10 -0.41
C VAL A 182 -16.78 15.58 -0.75
N LEU A 183 -16.84 16.42 0.28
CA LEU A 183 -16.76 17.87 0.16
C LEU A 183 -15.28 18.31 0.09
N ASP A 184 -15.06 19.53 -0.42
CA ASP A 184 -13.70 20.08 -0.58
C ASP A 184 -12.94 20.18 0.75
N ASN A 185 -13.63 20.33 1.88
CA ASN A 185 -13.02 20.36 3.21
C ASN A 185 -12.73 18.98 3.81
N GLY A 186 -12.96 17.91 3.04
CA GLY A 186 -12.77 16.53 3.49
C GLY A 186 -13.87 15.96 4.37
N LEU A 187 -14.94 16.73 4.59
CA LEU A 187 -16.14 16.22 5.22
C LEU A 187 -16.95 15.38 4.25
N ILE A 188 -17.66 14.41 4.80
CA ILE A 188 -18.55 13.54 4.07
C ILE A 188 -19.99 14.04 4.26
N GLY A 189 -20.68 14.31 3.15
CA GLY A 189 -22.11 14.62 3.10
C GLY A 189 -22.91 13.51 2.43
N ARG A 190 -24.23 13.55 2.53
CA ARG A 190 -25.13 12.69 1.76
C ARG A 190 -25.91 13.54 0.76
N THR A 191 -26.12 13.02 -0.45
CA THR A 191 -27.08 13.62 -1.37
C THR A 191 -28.46 13.45 -0.75
N GLU A 192 -29.16 14.55 -0.47
CA GLU A 192 -30.57 14.46 -0.11
C GLU A 192 -31.28 13.70 -1.24
N GLY A 193 -31.95 12.59 -0.91
CA GLY A 193 -32.84 11.91 -1.84
C GLY A 193 -33.93 12.88 -2.32
N PRO A 194 -34.62 12.62 -3.45
CA PRO A 194 -35.68 13.50 -3.91
C PRO A 194 -36.66 13.72 -2.76
N GLY A 195 -36.69 14.95 -2.24
CA GLY A 195 -37.58 15.33 -1.17
C GLY A 195 -38.98 14.98 -1.60
N ASN A 196 -39.65 14.13 -0.83
CA ASN A 196 -41.08 13.99 -0.91
C ASN A 196 -41.67 15.31 -0.41
N SER A 197 -41.74 16.31 -1.28
CA SER A 197 -42.57 17.49 -1.10
C SER A 197 -44.01 17.04 -1.29
N GLY A 198 -44.52 16.35 -0.27
CA GLY A 198 -45.96 16.17 -0.08
C GLY A 198 -46.54 17.54 0.25
N SER A 199 -47.20 18.13 -0.73
CA SER A 199 -48.19 19.20 -0.58
C SER A 199 -49.47 18.73 -1.24
#